data_AF-A0A831K9G4-F1
#
_entry.id   AF-A0A831K9G4-F1
#
_cell.length_a   1.000
_cell.length_b   1.000
_cell.length_c   1.000
_cell.angle_alpha   90.00
_cell.angle_beta   90.00
_cell.angle_gamma   90.00
#
_symmetry.space_group_name_H-M   'P 1'
#
loop_
_entity.id
_entity.type
_entity.pdbx_description
1 polymer ?
#
loop_
_entity_poly.entity_id
_entity_poly.type
_entity_poly.pdbx_seq_one_letter_code
_entity_poly.pdbx_strand_id
1 'polypeptide(L)'
;MKRILLVLAAGALLSACSLFGGSDNTIPPSPLPKFKATVSIDRVWSHDVGSGSDHLGLQLFPLVEGGRVYVAGHKGRVYAYDARSGRRLWRTDTGASISGGVGGGDALVLVGTRDGRVLALDAKSGKVKWHAQVSSEVLSRPRAADGVVVVESGDGNVFGLSVEDGHQLWMVGNTIPVLT
;
A
#
# COMPACT_ATOMS: atom_id res chain seq x y z
N MET A 1 -24.15 -50.51 -25.52
CA MET A 1 -22.71 -50.33 -25.77
C MET A 1 -22.39 -49.18 -26.73
N LYS A 2 -22.98 -49.11 -27.95
CA LYS A 2 -22.72 -48.01 -28.91
C LYS A 2 -22.99 -46.58 -28.40
N ARG A 3 -24.04 -46.36 -27.60
CA ARG A 3 -24.37 -45.03 -27.03
C ARG A 3 -23.39 -44.55 -25.95
N ILE A 4 -22.80 -45.48 -25.18
CA ILE A 4 -21.81 -45.17 -24.14
C ILE A 4 -20.46 -44.80 -24.77
N LEU A 5 -20.07 -45.49 -25.85
CA LEU A 5 -18.87 -45.15 -26.62
C LEU A 5 -18.95 -43.74 -27.24
N LEU A 6 -20.12 -43.36 -27.74
CA LEU A 6 -20.36 -42.03 -28.32
C LEU A 6 -20.24 -40.91 -27.28
N VAL A 7 -20.72 -41.13 -26.05
CA VAL A 7 -20.62 -40.15 -24.95
C VAL A 7 -19.17 -40.00 -24.47
N LEU A 8 -18.42 -41.10 -24.36
CA LEU A 8 -16.99 -41.05 -24.01
C LEU A 8 -16.15 -40.34 -25.08
N ALA A 9 -16.42 -40.61 -26.36
CA ALA A 9 -15.74 -39.93 -27.47
C ALA A 9 -16.03 -38.43 -27.50
N ALA A 10 -17.28 -38.03 -27.23
CA ALA A 10 -17.66 -36.60 -27.13
C ALA A 10 -16.99 -35.90 -25.94
N GLY A 11 -16.89 -36.57 -24.77
CA GLY A 11 -16.20 -36.02 -23.60
C GLY A 11 -14.68 -35.84 -23.80
N ALA A 12 -14.04 -36.76 -24.53
CA ALA A 12 -12.63 -36.65 -24.89
C ALA A 12 -12.37 -35.51 -25.90
N LEU A 13 -13.27 -35.31 -26.87
CA LEU A 13 -13.17 -34.21 -27.84
C LEU A 13 -13.40 -32.84 -27.20
N LEU A 14 -14.29 -32.74 -26.21
CA LEU A 14 -14.54 -31.49 -25.47
C LEU A 14 -13.37 -31.09 -24.54
N SER A 15 -12.54 -32.04 -24.12
CA SER A 15 -11.35 -31.79 -23.28
C SER A 15 -10.07 -31.54 -24.11
N ALA A 16 -10.14 -31.68 -25.44
CA ALA A 16 -8.97 -31.51 -26.30
C ALA A 16 -8.46 -30.06 -26.35
N CYS A 17 -9.35 -29.08 -26.20
CA CYS A 17 -8.97 -27.66 -26.24
C CYS A 17 -8.19 -27.20 -25.00
N SER A 18 -8.32 -27.88 -23.85
CA SER A 18 -7.59 -27.55 -22.62
C SER A 18 -6.21 -28.21 -22.52
N LEU A 19 -5.91 -29.21 -23.35
CA LEU A 19 -4.59 -29.88 -23.39
C LEU A 19 -3.55 -29.09 -24.20
N PHE A 20 -3.98 -28.12 -25.02
CA PHE A 20 -3.12 -27.24 -25.80
C PHE A 20 -3.27 -25.77 -25.39
N GLY A 21 -3.57 -25.52 -24.10
CA GLY A 21 -3.56 -24.17 -23.52
C GLY A 21 -2.22 -23.50 -23.82
N GLY A 22 -2.28 -22.35 -24.49
CA GLY A 22 -1.12 -21.67 -25.07
C GLY A 22 0.02 -21.49 -24.07
N SER A 23 1.25 -21.71 -24.53
CA SER A 23 2.46 -21.33 -23.81
C SER A 23 2.34 -19.88 -23.36
N ASP A 24 2.77 -19.61 -22.13
CA ASP A 24 2.90 -18.25 -21.62
C ASP A 24 3.76 -17.43 -22.60
N ASN A 25 3.12 -16.50 -23.31
CA ASN A 25 3.76 -15.64 -24.31
C ASN A 25 4.25 -14.33 -23.67
N THR A 26 4.34 -14.24 -22.34
CA THR A 26 4.93 -13.09 -21.67
C THR A 26 6.41 -12.98 -22.02
N ILE A 27 6.86 -11.75 -22.21
CA ILE A 27 8.28 -11.47 -22.48
C ILE A 27 9.02 -11.66 -21.15
N PRO A 28 10.00 -12.59 -21.06
CA PRO A 28 10.73 -12.80 -19.83
C PRO A 28 11.61 -11.57 -19.51
N PRO A 29 11.83 -11.26 -18.22
CA PRO A 29 12.74 -10.18 -17.84
C PRO A 29 14.15 -10.47 -18.36
N SER A 30 14.86 -9.41 -18.73
CA SER A 30 16.25 -9.53 -19.18
C SER A 30 17.14 -10.09 -18.05
N PRO A 31 18.08 -11.00 -18.35
CA PRO A 31 19.03 -11.50 -17.37
C PRO A 31 19.87 -10.36 -16.78
N LEU A 32 20.26 -10.50 -15.51
CA LEU A 32 21.16 -9.54 -14.87
C LEU A 32 22.50 -9.47 -15.63
N PRO A 33 22.96 -8.27 -16.03
CA PRO A 33 24.25 -8.11 -16.67
C PRO A 33 25.37 -8.42 -15.68
N LYS A 34 26.46 -9.00 -16.18
CA LYS A 34 27.68 -9.15 -15.37
C LYS A 34 28.35 -7.79 -15.22
N PHE A 35 28.64 -7.39 -13.99
CA PHE A 35 29.37 -6.17 -13.69
C PHE A 35 30.43 -6.44 -12.60
N LYS A 36 31.46 -5.60 -12.59
CA LYS A 36 32.45 -5.60 -11.51
C LYS A 36 31.97 -4.66 -10.41
N ALA A 37 31.67 -5.20 -9.23
CA ALA A 37 31.26 -4.37 -8.09
C ALA A 37 32.43 -3.49 -7.61
N THR A 38 32.22 -2.18 -7.59
CA THR A 38 33.20 -1.20 -7.06
C THR A 38 32.91 -0.85 -5.60
N VAL A 39 31.71 -1.15 -5.11
CA VAL A 39 31.25 -0.85 -3.75
C VAL A 39 30.64 -2.11 -3.15
N SER A 40 31.01 -2.43 -1.91
CA SER A 40 30.32 -3.45 -1.10
C SER A 40 29.18 -2.81 -0.33
N ILE A 41 28.01 -3.44 -0.34
CA ILE A 41 26.84 -2.99 0.44
C ILE A 41 26.67 -3.97 1.60
N ASP A 42 26.91 -3.49 2.81
CA ASP A 42 26.69 -4.28 4.01
C ASP A 42 25.29 -4.00 4.58
N ARG A 43 24.54 -5.08 4.85
CA ARG A 43 23.23 -4.98 5.48
C ARG A 43 23.38 -4.72 6.97
N VAL A 44 23.00 -3.52 7.42
CA VAL A 44 23.07 -3.14 8.85
C VAL A 44 22.01 -3.89 9.68
N TRP A 45 20.77 -3.94 9.20
CA TRP A 45 19.68 -4.71 9.81
C TRP A 45 18.57 -5.01 8.80
N SER A 46 17.68 -5.94 9.12
CA SER A 46 16.47 -6.23 8.34
C SER A 46 15.33 -6.74 9.22
N HIS A 47 14.09 -6.43 8.83
CA HIS A 47 12.87 -6.95 9.46
C HIS A 47 11.87 -7.41 8.42
N ASP A 48 11.14 -8.48 8.75
CA ASP A 48 9.90 -8.86 8.08
C ASP A 48 8.72 -8.13 8.75
N VAL A 49 7.98 -7.37 7.96
CA VAL A 49 6.82 -6.57 8.40
C VAL A 49 5.47 -7.19 7.95
N GLY A 50 5.51 -8.36 7.32
CA GLY A 50 4.37 -9.12 6.83
C GLY A 50 4.50 -9.51 5.37
N SER A 51 3.36 -9.87 4.76
CA SER A 51 3.27 -10.43 3.41
C SER A 51 3.54 -9.44 2.26
N GLY A 52 4.10 -8.25 2.54
CA GLY A 52 4.26 -7.20 1.54
C GLY A 52 2.95 -6.68 0.95
N SER A 53 3.04 -5.87 -0.10
CA SER A 53 1.90 -5.37 -0.87
C SER A 53 2.00 -5.58 -2.38
N ASP A 54 3.03 -6.30 -2.83
CA ASP A 54 3.40 -6.42 -4.25
C ASP A 54 2.29 -7.04 -5.10
N HIS A 55 1.59 -8.06 -4.57
CA HIS A 55 0.48 -8.71 -5.28
C HIS A 55 -0.80 -7.86 -5.32
N LEU A 56 -0.86 -6.78 -4.52
CA LEU A 56 -2.02 -5.91 -4.39
C LEU A 56 -1.86 -4.62 -5.19
N GLY A 57 -0.71 -4.39 -5.82
CA GLY A 57 -0.41 -3.15 -6.54
C GLY A 57 -0.35 -1.92 -5.64
N LEU A 58 -0.21 -2.08 -4.31
CA LEU A 58 -0.16 -0.95 -3.40
C LEU A 58 1.27 -0.44 -3.28
N GLN A 59 1.41 0.87 -3.34
CA GLN A 59 2.67 1.59 -3.21
C GLN A 59 2.90 2.01 -1.75
N LEU A 60 3.02 1.01 -0.86
CA LEU A 60 3.35 1.26 0.54
C LEU A 60 4.86 1.39 0.70
N PHE A 61 5.32 2.62 0.99
CA PHE A 61 6.73 2.91 1.19
C PHE A 61 7.06 3.16 2.67
N PRO A 62 8.23 2.71 3.15
CA PRO A 62 8.75 3.16 4.43
C PRO A 62 8.92 4.68 4.49
N LEU A 63 8.70 5.26 5.67
CA LEU A 63 9.04 6.65 5.99
C LEU A 63 10.25 6.68 6.92
N VAL A 64 11.23 7.52 6.64
CA VAL A 64 12.36 7.77 7.55
C VAL A 64 12.30 9.21 8.05
N GLU A 65 12.06 9.40 9.34
CA GLU A 65 11.91 10.73 9.95
C GLU A 65 12.27 10.68 11.43
N GLY A 66 12.98 11.71 11.93
CA GLY A 66 13.35 11.81 13.35
C GLY A 66 14.20 10.64 13.88
N GLY A 67 15.07 10.06 13.03
CA GLY A 67 15.92 8.92 13.40
C GLY A 67 15.17 7.59 13.51
N ARG A 68 13.97 7.49 12.94
CA ARG A 68 13.12 6.30 12.96
C ARG A 68 12.71 5.89 11.56
N VAL A 69 12.47 4.60 11.36
CA VAL A 69 11.84 4.05 10.16
C VAL A 69 10.43 3.58 10.52
N TYR A 70 9.44 4.11 9.82
CA TYR A 70 8.04 3.72 9.94
C TYR A 70 7.63 2.89 8.74
N VAL A 71 6.92 1.80 8.99
CA VAL A 71 6.48 0.87 7.94
C VAL A 71 5.06 0.43 8.24
N ALA A 72 4.22 0.39 7.21
CA ALA A 72 2.86 -0.14 7.30
C ALA A 72 2.69 -1.32 6.36
N GLY A 73 2.00 -2.35 6.84
CA GLY A 73 1.54 -3.45 6.01
C GLY A 73 0.05 -3.34 5.73
N HIS A 74 -0.39 -3.86 4.58
CA HIS A 74 -1.79 -3.82 4.13
C HIS A 74 -2.80 -4.33 5.18
N LYS A 75 -2.41 -5.30 6.02
CA LYS A 75 -3.27 -5.86 7.09
C LYS A 75 -3.42 -4.96 8.33
N GLY A 76 -3.13 -3.66 8.23
CA GLY A 76 -3.35 -2.71 9.33
C GLY A 76 -2.25 -2.63 10.38
N ARG A 77 -1.13 -3.34 10.19
CA ARG A 77 0.00 -3.28 11.13
C ARG A 77 0.94 -2.15 10.75
N VAL A 78 1.13 -1.21 11.66
CA VAL A 78 2.10 -0.11 11.53
C VAL A 78 3.21 -0.30 12.57
N TYR A 79 4.45 -0.10 12.16
CA TYR A 79 5.64 -0.28 12.97
C TYR A 79 6.49 0.98 12.97
N ALA A 80 7.21 1.19 14.06
CA ALA A 80 8.37 2.07 14.09
C ALA A 80 9.60 1.32 14.57
N TYR A 81 10.72 1.60 13.93
CA TYR A 81 12.04 1.07 14.26
C TYR A 81 13.02 2.23 14.47
N ASP A 82 13.99 2.05 15.35
CA ASP A 82 15.16 2.91 15.40
C ASP A 82 15.97 2.73 14.11
N ALA A 83 16.28 3.82 13.41
CA ALA A 83 16.86 3.74 12.07
C ALA A 83 18.29 3.18 12.05
N ARG A 84 19.02 3.31 13.16
CA ARG A 84 20.42 2.86 13.26
C ARG A 84 20.52 1.39 13.65
N SER A 85 19.81 1.01 14.70
CA SER A 85 19.88 -0.34 15.29
C SER A 85 18.85 -1.32 14.73
N GLY A 86 17.80 -0.83 14.07
CA GLY A 86 16.66 -1.65 13.68
C GLY A 86 15.82 -2.11 14.88
N ARG A 87 16.05 -1.61 16.09
CA ARG A 87 15.24 -2.00 17.26
C ARG A 87 13.82 -1.49 17.08
N ARG A 88 12.82 -2.38 17.19
CA ARG A 88 11.40 -1.99 17.18
C ARG A 88 11.10 -1.08 18.38
N LEU A 89 10.55 0.10 18.10
CA LEU A 89 10.15 1.09 19.10
C LEU A 89 8.70 0.86 19.52
N TRP A 90 7.81 0.67 18.54
CA TRP A 90 6.41 0.36 18.78
C TRP A 90 5.80 -0.40 17.59
N ARG A 91 4.63 -0.98 17.84
CA ARG A 91 3.75 -1.60 16.84
C ARG A 91 2.31 -1.27 17.19
N THR A 92 1.54 -0.88 16.19
CA THR A 92 0.10 -0.64 16.32
C THR A 92 -0.64 -1.50 15.31
N ASP A 93 -1.72 -2.12 15.76
CA ASP A 93 -2.71 -2.75 14.89
C ASP A 93 -3.89 -1.79 14.77
N THR A 94 -4.11 -1.27 13.57
CA THR A 94 -5.17 -0.27 13.31
C THR A 94 -6.53 -0.92 13.06
N GLY A 95 -6.58 -2.24 12.85
CA GLY A 95 -7.79 -2.93 12.39
C GLY A 95 -8.28 -2.46 11.01
N ALA A 96 -7.45 -1.75 10.24
CA ALA A 96 -7.82 -1.16 8.95
C ALA A 96 -7.01 -1.73 7.80
N SER A 97 -7.63 -1.88 6.62
CA SER A 97 -6.93 -2.30 5.42
C SER A 97 -6.18 -1.10 4.81
N ILE A 98 -4.88 -1.01 5.12
CA ILE A 98 -4.05 0.12 4.71
C ILE A 98 -3.72 0.00 3.23
N SER A 99 -4.03 1.04 2.46
CA SER A 99 -3.76 1.12 1.01
C SER A 99 -2.82 2.26 0.62
N GLY A 100 -2.72 3.29 1.46
CA GLY A 100 -1.85 4.45 1.24
C GLY A 100 -0.96 4.73 2.44
N GLY A 101 0.28 5.17 2.20
CA GLY A 101 1.26 5.47 3.24
C GLY A 101 2.64 4.87 2.96
N VAL A 102 3.59 4.96 3.90
CA VAL A 102 3.50 5.68 5.17
C VAL A 102 3.76 7.17 4.96
N GLY A 103 2.84 8.00 5.44
CA GLY A 103 2.95 9.46 5.51
C GLY A 103 3.47 9.93 6.87
N GLY A 104 3.89 11.18 6.96
CA GLY A 104 4.34 11.77 8.24
C GLY A 104 4.44 13.29 8.22
N GLY A 105 5.02 13.86 9.27
CA GLY A 105 5.08 15.30 9.54
C GLY A 105 4.29 15.68 10.79
N ASP A 106 4.57 16.84 11.39
CA ASP A 106 3.91 17.34 12.62
C ASP A 106 3.78 16.30 13.76
N ALA A 107 4.84 15.51 13.95
CA ALA A 107 4.88 14.41 14.92
C ALA A 107 3.81 13.31 14.71
N LEU A 108 3.26 13.20 13.49
CA LEU A 108 2.32 12.17 13.08
C LEU A 108 2.95 11.12 12.17
N VAL A 109 2.38 9.93 12.20
CA VAL A 109 2.50 8.88 11.20
C VAL A 109 1.13 8.68 10.59
N LEU A 110 1.03 8.77 9.28
CA LEU A 110 -0.24 8.84 8.56
C LEU A 110 -0.39 7.65 7.64
N VAL A 111 -1.58 7.05 7.63
CA VAL A 111 -1.94 5.96 6.71
C VAL A 111 -3.35 6.17 6.17
N GLY A 112 -3.52 5.81 4.91
CA GLY A 112 -4.79 5.84 4.18
C GLY A 112 -5.30 4.44 3.92
N THR A 113 -6.61 4.29 3.77
CA THR A 113 -7.27 3.00 3.59
C THR A 113 -8.16 2.96 2.35
N ARG A 114 -8.51 1.74 1.93
CA ARG A 114 -9.29 1.52 0.71
C ARG A 114 -10.76 1.95 0.84
N ASP A 115 -11.24 2.06 2.07
CA ASP A 115 -12.55 2.59 2.43
C ASP A 115 -12.53 4.10 2.71
N GLY A 116 -11.43 4.79 2.38
CA GLY A 116 -11.34 6.26 2.47
C GLY A 116 -11.12 6.80 3.89
N ARG A 117 -10.65 5.97 4.82
CA ARG A 117 -10.22 6.44 6.14
C ARG A 117 -8.78 6.91 6.09
N VAL A 118 -8.52 8.00 6.80
CA VAL A 118 -7.19 8.52 7.09
C VAL A 118 -6.96 8.35 8.58
N LEU A 119 -5.91 7.66 8.97
CA LEU A 119 -5.55 7.47 10.38
C LEU A 119 -4.26 8.21 10.68
N ALA A 120 -4.26 8.97 11.76
CA ALA A 120 -3.07 9.60 12.30
C ALA A 120 -2.65 8.94 13.61
N LEU A 121 -1.41 8.49 13.66
CA LEU A 121 -0.78 7.91 14.82
C LEU A 121 0.26 8.89 15.35
N ASP A 122 0.39 9.00 16.67
CA ASP A 122 1.49 9.72 17.30
C ASP A 122 2.83 9.03 16.95
N ALA A 123 3.77 9.76 16.36
CA ALA A 123 5.02 9.20 15.86
C ALA A 123 5.89 8.60 16.97
N LYS A 124 5.74 9.05 18.22
CA LYS A 124 6.53 8.59 19.38
C LYS A 124 6.00 7.30 19.99
N SER A 125 4.69 7.16 20.12
CA SER A 125 4.03 6.07 20.84
C SER A 125 3.30 5.08 19.94
N GLY A 126 2.99 5.47 18.71
CA GLY A 126 2.16 4.69 17.79
C GLY A 126 0.67 4.72 18.14
N LYS A 127 0.25 5.48 19.16
CA LYS A 127 -1.18 5.59 19.51
C LYS A 127 -1.93 6.33 18.41
N VAL A 128 -3.08 5.80 18.00
CA VAL A 128 -3.99 6.51 17.09
C VAL A 128 -4.48 7.77 17.80
N LYS A 129 -4.19 8.95 17.24
CA LYS A 129 -4.70 10.25 17.72
C LYS A 129 -6.12 10.49 17.21
N TRP A 130 -6.34 10.25 15.92
CA TRP A 130 -7.63 10.46 15.27
C TRP A 130 -7.75 9.62 13.99
N HIS A 131 -8.99 9.52 13.51
CA HIS A 131 -9.30 9.07 12.16
C HIS A 131 -10.27 10.05 11.49
N ALA A 132 -10.15 10.21 10.18
CA ALA A 132 -11.03 11.04 9.37
C ALA A 132 -11.53 10.25 8.16
N GLN A 133 -12.71 10.59 7.65
CA GLN A 133 -13.30 9.98 6.46
C GLN A 133 -13.20 10.97 5.29
N VAL A 134 -12.57 10.56 4.20
CA VAL A 134 -12.58 11.28 2.91
C VAL A 134 -13.52 10.59 1.92
N SER A 135 -13.69 11.18 0.74
CA SER A 135 -14.74 10.79 -0.22
C SER A 135 -14.49 9.46 -0.95
N SER A 136 -13.24 9.00 -1.03
CA SER A 136 -12.85 7.79 -1.78
C SER A 136 -11.55 7.19 -1.18
N GLU A 137 -11.13 6.02 -1.66
CA GLU A 137 -9.91 5.34 -1.23
C GLU A 137 -8.68 6.27 -1.17
N VAL A 138 -7.80 6.03 -0.21
CA VAL A 138 -6.53 6.76 -0.12
C VAL A 138 -5.41 5.80 -0.50
N LEU A 139 -4.86 6.01 -1.70
CA LEU A 139 -3.80 5.17 -2.28
C LEU A 139 -2.43 5.86 -2.20
N SER A 140 -2.41 7.20 -2.20
CA SER A 140 -1.19 7.98 -2.05
C SER A 140 -0.77 8.11 -0.58
N ARG A 141 0.43 8.62 -0.33
CA ARG A 141 0.91 8.86 1.04
C ARG A 141 0.43 10.24 1.53
N PRO A 142 -0.35 10.33 2.61
CA PRO A 142 -0.67 11.62 3.22
C PRO A 142 0.59 12.35 3.73
N ARG A 143 0.56 13.67 3.81
CA ARG A 143 1.67 14.45 4.41
C ARG A 143 1.12 15.53 5.34
N ALA A 144 1.76 15.69 6.49
CA ALA A 144 1.49 16.80 7.40
C ALA A 144 2.58 17.87 7.30
N ALA A 145 2.16 19.13 7.28
CA ALA A 145 3.01 20.29 7.50
C ALA A 145 2.14 21.47 7.95
N ASP A 146 2.71 22.35 8.79
CA ASP A 146 2.10 23.62 9.20
C ASP A 146 0.67 23.47 9.74
N GLY A 147 0.42 22.38 10.46
CA GLY A 147 -0.88 22.13 11.09
C GLY A 147 -1.93 21.48 10.17
N VAL A 148 -1.57 21.15 8.93
CA VAL A 148 -2.48 20.56 7.93
C VAL A 148 -1.95 19.22 7.43
N VAL A 149 -2.80 18.20 7.46
CA VAL A 149 -2.62 16.93 6.74
C VAL A 149 -3.26 17.04 5.36
N VAL A 150 -2.45 16.95 4.31
CA VAL A 150 -2.92 16.88 2.94
C VAL A 150 -3.12 15.43 2.52
N VAL A 151 -4.29 15.14 1.95
CA VAL A 151 -4.70 13.81 1.51
C VAL A 151 -5.30 13.92 0.11
N GLU A 152 -4.93 13.01 -0.78
CA GLU A 152 -5.58 12.84 -2.08
C GLU A 152 -6.36 11.52 -2.06
N SER A 153 -7.63 11.57 -2.45
CA SER A 153 -8.50 10.39 -2.61
C SER A 153 -8.57 9.94 -4.08
N GLY A 154 -8.99 8.69 -4.28
CA GLY A 154 -9.07 8.04 -5.60
C GLY A 154 -10.03 8.70 -6.59
N ASP A 155 -11.01 9.48 -6.11
CA ASP A 155 -11.90 10.30 -6.92
C ASP A 155 -11.29 11.65 -7.35
N GLY A 156 -10.01 11.88 -7.03
CA GLY A 156 -9.26 13.07 -7.43
C GLY A 156 -9.50 14.31 -6.56
N ASN A 157 -10.21 14.17 -5.44
CA ASN A 157 -10.34 15.23 -4.46
C ASN A 157 -9.09 15.33 -3.57
N VAL A 158 -8.69 16.56 -3.24
CA VAL A 158 -7.61 16.86 -2.30
C VAL A 158 -8.20 17.50 -1.06
N PHE A 159 -7.90 16.93 0.09
CA PHE A 159 -8.39 17.34 1.39
C PHE A 159 -7.24 17.95 2.22
N GLY A 160 -7.56 19.00 2.94
CA GLY A 160 -6.76 19.47 4.07
C GLY A 160 -7.49 19.11 5.37
N LEU A 161 -6.84 18.32 6.22
CA LEU A 161 -7.35 17.92 7.52
C LEU A 161 -6.50 18.54 8.62
N SER A 162 -7.09 18.90 9.76
CA SER A 162 -6.36 19.38 10.94
C SER A 162 -5.46 18.28 11.51
N VAL A 163 -4.20 18.61 11.84
CA VAL A 163 -3.28 17.66 12.50
C VAL A 163 -3.69 17.29 13.92
N GLU A 164 -4.50 18.12 14.57
CA GLU A 164 -4.86 17.94 15.98
C GLU A 164 -5.91 16.85 16.17
N ASP A 165 -6.92 16.84 15.32
CA ASP A 165 -8.16 16.06 15.49
C ASP A 165 -8.71 15.49 14.17
N GLY A 166 -8.09 15.78 13.02
CA GLY A 166 -8.48 15.25 11.72
C GLY A 166 -9.72 15.89 11.11
N HIS A 167 -10.27 16.97 11.68
CA HIS A 167 -11.42 17.63 11.05
C HIS A 167 -11.01 18.26 9.72
N GLN A 168 -11.90 18.24 8.74
CA GLN A 168 -11.65 18.81 7.42
C GLN A 168 -11.61 20.35 7.50
N LEU A 169 -10.49 20.93 7.08
CA LEU A 169 -10.28 22.37 6.97
C LEU A 169 -10.74 22.89 5.60
N TRP A 170 -10.43 22.14 4.54
CA TRP A 170 -10.78 22.47 3.17
C TRP A 170 -10.80 21.22 2.30
N MET A 171 -11.42 21.34 1.13
CA MET A 171 -11.39 20.34 0.07
C MET A 171 -11.33 21.07 -1.27
N VAL A 172 -10.46 20.62 -2.15
CA VAL A 172 -10.37 21.04 -3.55
C VAL A 172 -10.73 19.85 -4.39
N GLY A 173 -11.81 19.97 -5.18
CA GLY A 173 -12.27 18.90 -6.05
C GLY A 173 -12.09 19.23 -7.52
N ASN A 174 -11.79 18.20 -8.31
CA ASN A 174 -11.91 18.29 -9.75
C ASN A 174 -13.40 18.25 -10.12
N THR A 175 -13.99 19.43 -10.35
CA THR A 175 -15.27 19.47 -11.05
C THR A 175 -14.98 19.11 -12.50
N ILE A 176 -15.24 17.87 -12.93
CA ILE A 176 -15.27 17.56 -14.35
C ILE A 176 -16.42 18.43 -14.90
N PRO A 177 -16.16 19.46 -15.73
CA PRO A 177 -17.25 20.24 -16.29
C PRO A 177 -18.09 19.29 -17.13
N VAL A 178 -19.41 19.32 -16.94
CA VAL A 178 -20.31 18.56 -17.81
C VAL A 178 -20.14 19.15 -19.21
N LEU A 179 -19.65 18.36 -20.17
CA LEU A 179 -19.65 18.77 -21.58
C LEU A 179 -21.11 18.87 -22.02
N THR A 180 -21.63 20.10 -22.10
CA THR A 180 -22.92 20.43 -22.73
C THR A 180 -22.73 20.72 -24.20
#